data_AF-D7D8U6-F1
#
_entry.id   AF-D7D8U6-F1
#
_cell.length_a   1.000
_cell.length_b   1.000
_cell.length_c   1.000
_cell.angle_alpha   90.00
_cell.angle_beta   90.00
_cell.angle_gamma   90.00
#
_symmetry.space_group_name_H-M   'P 1'
#
loop_
_entity.id
_entity.type
_entity.pdbx_description
1 polymer ?
#
loop_
_entity_poly.entity_id
_entity_poly.type
_entity_poly.pdbx_seq_one_letter_code
_entity_poly.pdbx_strand_id
1 'polypeptide(L)'
;MNPLEKKKNEIIKLIDDSRQDGRKIAFYSDPLVIEILDKVYELWEKNNRKGIPLDYASPEQINVLYNLALKYSRVSDSEAWALYLRRTVYGTEKENESENKKSRLRSILRFI
;
A
#
# COMPACT_ATOMS: atom_id res chain seq x y z
N MET A 1 -12.63 -14.69 20.61
CA MET A 1 -11.56 -13.87 19.99
C MET A 1 -12.18 -12.57 19.50
N ASN A 2 -11.55 -11.42 19.77
CA ASN A 2 -12.04 -10.11 19.31
C ASN A 2 -12.12 -10.10 17.75
N PRO A 3 -13.24 -9.64 17.13
CA PRO A 3 -13.35 -9.56 15.68
C PRO A 3 -12.23 -8.78 14.98
N LEU A 4 -11.72 -7.73 15.61
CA LEU A 4 -10.61 -6.94 15.08
C LEU A 4 -9.31 -7.74 15.08
N GLU A 5 -9.06 -8.47 16.16
CA GLU A 5 -7.88 -9.31 16.33
C GLU A 5 -7.88 -10.47 15.33
N LYS A 6 -9.06 -11.03 15.04
CA LYS A 6 -9.22 -12.01 13.97
C LYS A 6 -8.78 -11.45 12.61
N LYS A 7 -9.17 -10.21 12.28
CA LYS A 7 -8.80 -9.57 11.02
C LYS A 7 -7.31 -9.29 10.92
N LYS A 8 -6.66 -8.81 12.00
CA LYS A 8 -5.19 -8.64 12.03
C LYS A 8 -4.47 -9.94 11.72
N ASN A 9 -4.86 -11.02 12.40
CA ASN A 9 -4.28 -12.34 12.18
C ASN A 9 -4.54 -12.86 10.76
N GLU A 10 -5.72 -12.58 10.20
CA GLU A 10 -6.00 -12.94 8.81
C GLU A 10 -5.18 -12.12 7.81
N ILE A 11 -4.94 -10.82 8.04
CA ILE A 11 -4.02 -10.02 7.20
C ILE A 11 -2.62 -10.65 7.19
N ILE A 12 -2.06 -10.93 8.37
CA ILE A 12 -0.74 -11.54 8.53
C ILE A 12 -0.71 -12.89 7.80
N LYS A 13 -1.72 -13.74 8.01
CA LYS A 13 -1.80 -15.05 7.35
C LYS A 13 -1.88 -14.96 5.83
N LEU A 14 -2.67 -14.02 5.30
CA LEU A 14 -2.93 -13.90 3.87
C LEU A 14 -1.77 -13.25 3.12
N ILE A 15 -1.01 -12.39 3.78
CA ILE A 15 0.05 -11.58 3.18
C ILE A 15 1.42 -12.00 3.70
N ASP A 16 1.68 -11.86 4.99
CA ASP A 16 3.01 -12.06 5.59
C ASP A 16 3.45 -13.53 5.63
N ASP A 17 2.52 -14.43 5.97
CA ASP A 17 2.78 -15.87 6.02
C ASP A 17 2.48 -16.57 4.68
N SER A 18 2.09 -15.81 3.66
CA SER A 18 1.83 -16.36 2.33
C SER A 18 3.09 -17.00 1.75
N ARG A 19 2.95 -18.20 1.18
CA ARG A 19 3.99 -18.85 0.37
C ARG A 19 4.14 -18.23 -1.03
N GLN A 20 3.20 -17.37 -1.42
CA GLN A 20 3.21 -16.62 -2.68
C GLN A 20 3.72 -15.21 -2.40
N ASP A 21 5.00 -14.97 -2.70
CA ASP A 21 5.66 -13.68 -2.46
C ASP A 21 5.02 -12.53 -3.25
N GLY A 22 4.41 -12.84 -4.41
CA GLY A 22 3.67 -11.86 -5.19
C GLY A 22 2.60 -11.14 -4.38
N ARG A 23 1.95 -11.83 -3.43
CA ARG A 23 0.91 -11.20 -2.60
C ARG A 23 1.44 -10.09 -1.71
N LYS A 24 2.62 -10.28 -1.11
CA LYS A 24 3.32 -9.23 -0.34
C LYS A 24 3.61 -8.04 -1.24
N ILE A 25 4.21 -8.32 -2.40
CA ILE A 25 4.60 -7.30 -3.37
C ILE A 25 3.38 -6.48 -3.83
N ALA A 26 2.27 -7.14 -4.18
CA ALA A 26 1.05 -6.47 -4.64
C ALA A 26 0.33 -5.70 -3.52
N PHE A 27 0.33 -6.24 -2.29
CA PHE A 27 -0.30 -5.59 -1.14
C PHE A 27 0.48 -4.35 -0.72
N TYR A 28 1.78 -4.47 -0.45
CA TYR A 28 2.60 -3.35 0.02
C TYR A 28 2.92 -2.30 -1.04
N SER A 29 2.67 -2.59 -2.33
CA SER A 29 2.73 -1.57 -3.39
C SER A 29 1.42 -0.84 -3.62
N ASP A 30 0.31 -1.22 -2.94
CA ASP A 30 -0.96 -0.51 -3.08
C ASP A 30 -0.86 0.87 -2.42
N PRO A 31 -1.15 1.98 -3.13
CA PRO A 31 -1.03 3.33 -2.58
C PRO A 31 -1.84 3.55 -1.30
N LEU A 32 -3.02 2.93 -1.18
CA LEU A 32 -3.86 3.07 0.01
C LEU A 32 -3.30 2.26 1.18
N VAL A 33 -2.68 1.11 0.92
CA VAL A 33 -1.96 0.35 1.96
C VAL A 33 -0.78 1.17 2.47
N ILE A 34 0.01 1.77 1.57
CA ILE A 34 1.14 2.63 1.93
C ILE A 34 0.66 3.78 2.82
N GLU A 35 -0.35 4.55 2.39
CA GLU A 35 -0.86 5.70 3.15
C GLU A 35 -1.34 5.31 4.57
N ILE A 36 -2.01 4.15 4.69
CA ILE A 36 -2.46 3.66 6.00
C ILE A 36 -1.26 3.24 6.84
N LEU A 37 -0.34 2.46 6.28
CA LEU A 37 0.79 1.92 7.01
C LEU A 37 1.76 3.01 7.46
N ASP A 38 1.99 4.07 6.68
CA ASP A 38 2.83 5.20 7.09
C ASP A 38 2.32 5.80 8.41
N LYS A 39 1.03 6.10 8.49
CA LYS A 39 0.40 6.63 9.72
C LYS A 39 0.49 5.63 10.89
N VAL A 40 0.30 4.35 10.60
CA VAL A 40 0.35 3.29 11.61
C VAL A 40 1.77 3.11 12.15
N TYR A 41 2.78 3.11 11.29
CA TYR A 41 4.19 3.03 11.68
C TYR A 41 4.61 4.25 12.48
N GLU A 42 4.23 5.47 12.06
CA GLU A 42 4.49 6.68 12.85
C GLU A 42 3.95 6.57 14.28
N LEU A 43 2.73 6.06 14.44
CA LEU A 43 2.12 5.87 15.76
C LEU A 43 2.85 4.79 16.56
N TRP A 44 3.17 3.66 15.94
CA TRP A 44 3.92 2.58 16.59
C TRP A 44 5.29 3.06 17.07
N GLU A 45 6.01 3.84 16.25
CA GLU A 45 7.30 4.43 16.60
C GLU A 45 7.20 5.45 17.75
N LYS A 46 6.22 6.36 17.70
CA LYS A 46 5.93 7.30 18.80
C LYS A 46 5.60 6.59 20.12
N ASN A 47 5.16 5.35 20.06
CA ASN A 47 4.84 4.51 21.21
C ASN A 47 5.93 3.46 21.50
N ASN A 48 7.19 3.76 21.18
CA ASN A 48 8.36 2.92 21.45
C ASN A 48 8.28 1.50 20.85
N ARG A 49 7.55 1.35 19.74
CA ARG A 49 7.41 0.09 19.01
C ARG A 49 6.88 -1.07 19.85
N LYS A 50 6.04 -0.79 20.86
CA LYS A 50 5.41 -1.83 21.68
C LYS A 50 4.35 -2.59 20.85
N GLY A 51 4.27 -3.91 20.97
CA GLY A 51 3.30 -4.70 20.19
C GLY A 51 3.64 -4.75 18.70
N ILE A 52 2.62 -4.94 17.85
CA ILE A 52 2.80 -4.93 16.39
C ILE A 52 2.22 -3.66 15.76
N PRO A 53 2.66 -3.24 14.56
CA PRO A 53 2.12 -2.04 13.92
C PRO A 53 0.59 -2.03 13.82
N LEU A 54 -0.03 -3.15 13.47
CA LEU A 54 -1.50 -3.26 13.36
C LEU A 54 -2.26 -2.98 14.66
N ASP A 55 -1.60 -2.98 15.83
CA ASP A 55 -2.22 -2.57 17.10
C ASP A 55 -2.51 -1.06 17.17
N TYR A 56 -1.86 -0.27 16.32
CA TYR A 56 -1.98 1.18 16.25
C TYR A 56 -2.91 1.65 15.13
N ALA A 57 -3.44 0.72 14.34
CA ALA A 57 -4.42 1.01 13.31
C ALA A 57 -5.83 1.17 13.90
N SER A 58 -6.60 2.13 13.39
CA SER A 58 -8.01 2.27 13.74
C SER A 58 -8.83 1.05 13.25
N PRO A 59 -10.03 0.79 13.81
CA PRO A 59 -10.91 -0.27 13.33
C PRO A 59 -11.22 -0.16 11.82
N GLU A 60 -11.41 1.06 11.33
CA GLU A 60 -11.66 1.37 9.92
C GLU A 60 -10.45 1.04 9.06
N GLN A 61 -9.25 1.42 9.50
CA GLN A 61 -7.99 1.10 8.79
C GLN A 61 -7.78 -0.41 8.72
N ILE A 62 -8.01 -1.15 9.81
CA ILE A 62 -7.94 -2.62 9.80
C ILE A 62 -8.97 -3.22 8.83
N ASN A 63 -10.18 -2.66 8.75
CA ASN A 63 -11.18 -3.12 7.78
C ASN A 63 -10.72 -2.93 6.33
N VAL A 64 -10.13 -1.77 6.02
CA VAL A 64 -9.59 -1.48 4.69
C VAL A 64 -8.44 -2.43 4.35
N LEU A 65 -7.44 -2.55 5.25
CA LEU A 65 -6.30 -3.46 5.07
C LEU A 65 -6.76 -4.91 4.90
N TYR A 66 -7.73 -5.36 5.70
CA TYR A 66 -8.28 -6.71 5.59
C TYR A 66 -8.97 -6.97 4.25
N ASN A 67 -9.78 -6.03 3.76
CA ASN A 67 -10.45 -6.17 2.47
C ASN A 67 -9.44 -6.18 1.31
N LEU A 68 -8.37 -5.38 1.39
CA LEU A 68 -7.28 -5.40 0.42
C LEU A 68 -6.50 -6.73 0.51
N ALA A 69 -6.23 -7.24 1.71
CA ALA A 69 -5.58 -8.53 1.89
C ALA A 69 -6.40 -9.67 1.27
N LEU A 70 -7.72 -9.69 1.47
CA LEU A 70 -8.61 -10.63 0.81
C LEU A 70 -8.56 -10.52 -0.72
N LYS A 71 -8.56 -9.30 -1.25
CA LYS A 71 -8.44 -9.05 -2.69
C LYS A 71 -7.12 -9.62 -3.24
N TYR A 72 -5.99 -9.26 -2.64
CA TYR A 72 -4.67 -9.70 -3.11
C TYR A 72 -4.41 -11.19 -2.86
N SER A 73 -5.07 -11.80 -1.88
CA SER A 73 -4.97 -13.26 -1.65
C SER A 73 -5.49 -14.12 -2.79
N ARG A 74 -6.28 -13.53 -3.70
CA ARG A 74 -6.88 -14.21 -4.85
C ARG A 74 -6.10 -13.96 -6.15
N VAL A 75 -5.08 -13.12 -6.10
CA VAL A 75 -4.26 -12.74 -7.25
C VAL A 75 -3.15 -13.76 -7.44
N SER A 76 -2.89 -14.17 -8.68
CA SER A 76 -1.75 -15.03 -9.02
C SER A 76 -0.42 -14.27 -8.94
N ASP A 77 0.71 -14.98 -8.82
CA ASP A 77 2.01 -14.31 -8.74
C ASP A 77 2.32 -13.45 -9.98
N SER A 78 1.93 -13.89 -11.18
CA SER A 78 2.12 -13.11 -12.41
C SER A 78 1.31 -11.82 -12.42
N GLU A 79 0.05 -11.88 -11.98
CA GLU A 79 -0.80 -10.70 -11.85
C GLU A 79 -0.28 -9.75 -10.76
N ALA A 80 0.22 -10.29 -9.65
CA ALA A 80 0.81 -9.51 -8.59
C ALA A 80 2.04 -8.72 -9.06
N TRP A 81 2.93 -9.36 -9.81
CA TRP A 81 4.07 -8.70 -10.46
C TRP A 81 3.63 -7.64 -11.47
N ALA A 82 2.62 -7.93 -12.29
CA ALA A 82 2.08 -6.97 -13.25
C ALA A 82 1.51 -5.72 -12.54
N LEU A 83 0.80 -5.91 -11.43
CA LEU A 83 0.27 -4.81 -10.62
C LEU A 83 1.40 -3.96 -10.02
N TYR A 84 2.44 -4.61 -9.49
CA TYR A 84 3.61 -3.92 -8.96
C TYR A 84 4.31 -3.09 -10.03
N LEU A 85 4.70 -3.69 -11.15
CA LEU A 85 5.39 -2.99 -12.24
C LEU A 85 4.57 -1.82 -12.77
N ARG A 86 3.25 -2.00 -12.91
CA ARG A 86 2.34 -0.94 -13.31
C ARG A 86 2.39 0.26 -12.37
N ARG A 87 2.51 0.02 -11.06
CA ARG A 87 2.52 1.08 -10.04
C ARG A 87 3.89 1.74 -9.91
N THR A 88 4.95 0.95 -9.86
CA THR A 88 6.29 1.44 -9.50
C THR A 88 7.13 1.87 -10.69
N VAL A 89 6.91 1.29 -11.88
CA VAL A 89 7.69 1.59 -13.09
C VAL A 89 6.90 2.48 -14.03
N TYR A 90 5.67 2.09 -14.37
CA TYR A 90 4.85 2.84 -15.32
C TYR A 90 4.07 4.00 -14.68
N GLY A 91 3.78 3.94 -13.38
CA GLY A 91 3.14 5.02 -12.64
C GLY A 91 4.03 6.27 -12.57
N THR A 92 5.31 6.06 -12.26
CA THR A 92 6.33 7.11 -12.20
C THR A 92 6.58 7.77 -13.56
N GLU A 93 6.53 7.02 -14.66
CA GLU A 93 6.68 7.59 -16.01
C GLU A 93 5.55 8.58 -16.33
N LYS A 94 4.30 8.24 -16.00
CA LYS A 94 3.15 9.12 -16.27
C LYS A 94 3.15 10.37 -15.40
N GLU A 95 3.52 10.27 -14.12
CA GLU A 95 3.63 11.44 -13.25
C GLU A 95 4.74 12.38 -13.72
N ASN A 96 5.92 11.85 -14.03
CA ASN A 96 7.05 12.63 -14.56
C ASN A 96 6.74 13.30 -15.90
N GLU A 97 6.04 12.61 -16.81
CA GLU A 97 5.61 13.17 -18.10
C GLU A 97 4.59 14.29 -17.91
N SER A 98 3.66 14.12 -16.96
CA SER A 98 2.66 15.13 -16.61
C SER A 98 3.26 16.39 -15.97
N GLU A 99 4.26 16.24 -15.09
CA GLU A 99 4.99 17.35 -14.48
C GLU A 99 5.85 18.08 -15.50
N ASN A 100 6.55 17.35 -16.38
CA ASN A 100 7.36 17.94 -17.43
C ASN A 100 6.49 18.76 -18.41
N LYS A 101 5.32 18.23 -18.81
CA LYS A 101 4.35 18.97 -19.63
C LYS A 101 3.86 20.25 -18.95
N LYS A 102 3.53 20.20 -17.65
CA LYS A 102 3.14 21.38 -16.86
C LYS A 102 4.27 22.41 -16.74
N SER A 103 5.51 21.95 -16.54
CA SER A 103 6.70 22.81 -16.46
C SER A 103 6.96 23.55 -17.78
N ARG A 104 6.89 22.83 -18.92
CA ARG A 104 7.04 23.43 -20.25
C ARG A 104 5.95 24.46 -20.55
N LEU A 105 4.70 24.18 -20.19
CA LEU A 105 3.59 25.13 -20.33
C LEU A 105 3.81 26.39 -19.48
N ARG A 106 4.23 26.23 -18.21
CA ARG A 106 4.60 27.37 -17.34
C ARG A 106 5.75 28.19 -17.91
N SER A 107 6.73 27.54 -18.53
CA SER A 107 7.84 28.24 -19.19
C SER A 107 7.35 29.07 -20.37
N ILE A 108 6.47 28.52 -21.22
CA ILE A 108 5.92 29.25 -22.39
C ILE A 108 5.07 30.45 -21.95
N LEU A 109 4.23 30.27 -20.92
CA LEU A 109 3.40 31.33 -20.34
C LEU A 109 4.20 32.49 -19.71
N ARG A 110 5.51 32.35 -19.46
CA ARG A 110 6.37 33.45 -18.99
C ARG A 110 6.87 34.36 -20.10
N PHE A 111 6.70 33.97 -21.37
CA PHE A 111 7.19 34.70 -22.54
C PHE A 111 6.07 35.33 -23.39
N ILE A 112 4.83 35.34 -22.89
CA ILE A 112 3.64 35.96 -23.49
C ILE A 112 3.03 36.88 -22.43
#